data_AF-A0A0L7LNS3-F1
#
_entry.id   AF-A0A0L7LNS3-F1
#
_cell.length_a   1.000
_cell.length_b   1.000
_cell.length_c   1.000
_cell.angle_alpha   90.00
_cell.angle_beta   90.00
_cell.angle_gamma   90.00
#
_symmetry.space_group_name_H-M   'P 1'
#
loop_
_entity.id
_entity.type
_entity.pdbx_description
1 polymer ?
#
loop_
_entity_poly.entity_id
_entity_poly.type
_entity_poly.pdbx_seq_one_letter_code
_entity_poly.pdbx_strand_id
1 'polypeptide(L)'
;MLDQVKRVILVLSGKGGVGKSTVSTQLALSLKEKGYKVGLLDIDLCGPSVPYMLNLESQNVHQGPDGWIPVYMDKEQRLGVMSIAFLLNSRNDAVVWRGPKKTSMIKQFLEDVYWQELDFLIIDTPPVMENLRQVPQCSAILVTTPQEVAIEDIAFLGSLPIDPRVGQLVGQGLAVVKELPDSNTSKVFNSV
;
A
#
# COMPACT_ATOMS: atom_id res chain seq x y z
N MET A 1 18.59 -1.92 -5.59
CA MET A 1 17.84 -0.74 -5.07
C MET A 1 16.96 -1.07 -3.87
N LEU A 2 16.33 -2.25 -3.81
CA LEU A 2 15.75 -2.77 -2.55
C LEU A 2 16.79 -3.12 -1.48
N ASP A 3 18.08 -3.17 -1.84
CA ASP A 3 19.17 -3.58 -0.95
C ASP A 3 19.38 -2.64 0.26
N GLN A 4 18.87 -1.40 0.17
CA GLN A 4 18.87 -0.42 1.27
C GLN A 4 17.62 -0.50 2.16
N VAL A 5 16.68 -1.41 1.83
CA VAL A 5 15.48 -1.67 2.61
C VAL A 5 15.76 -2.81 3.59
N LYS A 6 15.67 -2.55 4.89
CA LYS A 6 15.95 -3.57 5.91
C LYS A 6 14.93 -4.71 5.92
N ARG A 7 13.64 -4.40 5.69
CA ARG A 7 12.56 -5.40 5.63
C ARG A 7 11.51 -5.06 4.59
N VAL A 8 11.16 -6.04 3.76
CA VAL A 8 10.06 -5.93 2.80
C VAL A 8 8.86 -6.76 3.28
N ILE A 9 7.67 -6.15 3.30
CA ILE A 9 6.41 -6.78 3.68
C ILE A 9 5.45 -6.72 2.49
N LEU A 10 5.07 -7.88 1.97
CA LEU A 10 4.05 -8.01 0.94
C LEU A 10 2.67 -8.10 1.58
N VAL A 11 1.71 -7.32 1.10
CA VAL A 11 0.32 -7.40 1.55
C VAL A 11 -0.51 -8.01 0.43
N LEU A 12 -1.00 -9.23 0.67
CA LEU A 12 -1.65 -10.10 -0.32
C LEU A 12 -3.15 -10.21 -0.04
N SER A 13 -3.94 -10.56 -1.07
CA SER A 13 -5.32 -11.01 -0.89
C SER A 13 -5.71 -12.04 -1.96
N GLY A 14 -6.63 -12.95 -1.58
CA GLY A 14 -7.20 -13.95 -2.49
C GLY A 14 -8.32 -13.41 -3.39
N LYS A 15 -8.87 -12.24 -3.05
CA LYS A 15 -9.95 -11.57 -3.82
C LYS A 15 -9.87 -10.06 -3.67
N GLY A 16 -10.53 -9.33 -4.58
CA GLY A 16 -10.72 -7.89 -4.48
C GLY A 16 -11.68 -7.50 -3.36
N GLY A 17 -11.57 -6.27 -2.84
CA GLY A 17 -12.55 -5.72 -1.89
C GLY A 17 -12.40 -6.16 -0.42
N VAL A 18 -11.36 -6.91 -0.06
CA VAL A 18 -11.15 -7.37 1.34
C VAL A 18 -10.54 -6.32 2.29
N GLY A 19 -10.27 -5.10 1.80
CA GLY A 19 -9.59 -4.06 2.58
C GLY A 19 -8.06 -4.18 2.61
N LYS A 20 -7.46 -4.91 1.67
CA LYS A 20 -6.00 -5.06 1.52
C LYS A 20 -5.24 -3.72 1.58
N SER A 21 -5.59 -2.78 0.70
CA SER A 21 -4.95 -1.45 0.65
C SER A 21 -5.16 -0.64 1.92
N THR A 22 -6.30 -0.81 2.60
CA THR A 22 -6.54 -0.21 3.92
C THR A 22 -5.55 -0.77 4.94
N VAL A 23 -5.37 -2.09 4.99
CA VAL A 23 -4.39 -2.73 5.88
C VAL A 23 -2.96 -2.26 5.56
N SER A 24 -2.58 -2.24 4.27
CA SER A 24 -1.26 -1.75 3.82
C SER A 24 -0.99 -0.32 4.30
N THR A 25 -1.98 0.56 4.13
CA THR A 25 -1.89 1.98 4.51
C THR A 25 -1.81 2.16 6.03
N GLN A 26 -2.67 1.46 6.79
CA GLN A 26 -2.64 1.55 8.26
C GLN A 26 -1.34 1.00 8.84
N LEU A 27 -0.81 -0.08 8.28
CA LEU A 27 0.48 -0.63 8.69
C LEU A 27 1.61 0.38 8.46
N ALA A 28 1.61 1.05 7.30
CA ALA A 28 2.63 2.05 6.97
C ALA A 28 2.60 3.23 7.95
N LEU A 29 1.40 3.76 8.20
CA LEU A 29 1.18 4.85 9.15
C LEU A 29 1.60 4.45 10.58
N SER A 30 1.20 3.25 11.03
CA SER A 30 1.53 2.75 12.38
C SER A 30 3.05 2.58 12.58
N LEU A 31 3.77 2.13 11.55
CA LEU A 31 5.24 2.00 11.61
C LEU A 31 5.92 3.38 11.60
N LYS A 32 5.43 4.32 10.78
CA LYS A 32 5.89 5.71 10.80
C LYS A 32 5.72 6.33 12.19
N GLU A 33 4.56 6.16 12.82
CA GLU A 33 4.29 6.69 14.17
C GLU A 33 5.23 6.13 15.24
N LYS A 34 5.68 4.88 15.07
CA LYS A 34 6.71 4.27 15.93
C LYS A 34 8.13 4.78 15.66
N GLY A 35 8.29 5.72 14.71
CA GLY A 35 9.56 6.38 14.41
C GLY A 35 10.38 5.71 13.30
N TYR A 36 9.82 4.72 12.58
CA TYR A 36 10.52 4.06 11.48
C TYR A 36 10.44 4.86 10.18
N LYS A 37 11.45 4.68 9.30
CA LYS A 37 11.38 5.11 7.90
C LYS A 37 10.66 4.06 7.06
N VAL A 38 9.59 4.46 6.39
CA VAL A 38 8.64 3.55 5.73
C VAL A 38 8.41 3.96 4.28
N GLY A 39 8.48 2.98 3.39
CA GLY A 39 7.97 3.08 2.02
C GLY A 39 6.62 2.35 1.90
N LEU A 40 5.69 2.94 1.17
CA LEU A 40 4.45 2.30 0.76
C LEU A 40 4.37 2.28 -0.77
N LEU A 41 4.44 1.09 -1.35
CA LEU A 41 4.38 0.86 -2.79
C LEU A 41 3.04 0.21 -3.17
N ASP A 42 2.21 0.96 -3.87
CA ASP A 42 0.94 0.50 -4.44
C ASP A 42 1.10 0.09 -5.89
N ILE A 43 1.05 -1.22 -6.13
CA ILE A 43 1.12 -1.85 -7.45
C ILE A 43 -0.23 -2.49 -7.85
N ASP A 44 -1.32 -2.13 -7.16
CA ASP A 44 -2.66 -2.60 -7.50
C ASP A 44 -3.24 -1.82 -8.69
N LEU A 45 -2.89 -2.28 -9.89
CA LEU A 45 -3.28 -1.64 -11.15
C LEU A 45 -4.78 -1.59 -11.42
N CYS A 46 -5.57 -2.44 -10.76
CA CYS A 46 -7.00 -2.58 -11.05
C CYS A 46 -7.85 -1.54 -10.32
N GLY A 47 -7.30 -0.88 -9.31
CA GLY A 47 -7.99 0.11 -8.50
C GLY A 47 -7.06 0.69 -7.43
N PRO A 48 -6.00 1.42 -7.84
CA PRO A 48 -5.05 1.95 -6.89
C PRO A 48 -5.79 2.90 -5.94
N SER A 49 -5.74 2.58 -4.65
CA SER A 49 -6.54 3.26 -3.64
C SER A 49 -5.70 3.99 -2.62
N VAL A 50 -4.39 3.72 -2.57
CA VAL A 50 -3.47 4.34 -1.62
C VAL A 50 -3.40 5.86 -1.80
N PRO A 51 -3.24 6.43 -3.01
CA PRO A 51 -3.25 7.88 -3.17
C PRO A 51 -4.55 8.54 -2.71
N TYR A 52 -5.70 7.91 -2.95
CA TYR A 52 -6.98 8.40 -2.43
C TYR A 52 -7.04 8.34 -0.90
N MET A 53 -6.67 7.20 -0.31
CA MET A 53 -6.69 7.01 1.14
C MET A 53 -5.76 7.97 1.89
N LEU A 54 -4.69 8.45 1.22
CA LEU A 54 -3.70 9.38 1.75
C LEU A 54 -3.91 10.84 1.29
N ASN A 55 -4.97 11.13 0.54
CA ASN A 55 -5.25 12.46 -0.06
C ASN A 55 -4.06 13.00 -0.89
N LEU A 56 -3.47 12.12 -1.70
CA LEU A 56 -2.37 12.38 -2.63
C LEU A 56 -2.82 12.34 -4.10
N GLU A 57 -4.12 12.31 -4.42
CA GLU A 57 -4.60 12.20 -5.80
C GLU A 57 -4.17 13.36 -6.71
N SER A 58 -3.84 14.52 -6.15
CA SER A 58 -3.33 15.67 -6.89
C SER A 58 -1.81 15.68 -7.06
N GLN A 59 -1.12 14.72 -6.47
CA GLN A 59 0.34 14.62 -6.53
C GLN A 59 0.78 13.84 -7.77
N ASN A 60 1.95 14.21 -8.28
CA ASN A 60 2.61 13.50 -9.36
C ASN A 60 3.98 13.04 -8.89
N VAL A 61 4.45 11.94 -9.46
CA VAL A 61 5.81 11.46 -9.21
C VAL A 61 6.79 12.19 -10.10
N HIS A 62 7.97 12.47 -9.55
CA HIS A 62 9.05 13.12 -10.28
C HIS A 62 10.16 12.11 -10.58
N GLN A 63 10.79 12.25 -11.74
CA GLN A 63 11.98 11.49 -12.08
C GLN A 63 13.21 12.29 -11.66
N GLY A 64 13.98 11.73 -10.73
CA GLY A 64 15.27 12.24 -10.30
C GLY A 64 16.43 11.56 -11.03
N PRO A 65 17.69 11.96 -10.73
CA PRO A 65 18.89 11.35 -11.31
C PRO A 65 19.01 9.85 -11.02
N ASP A 66 18.56 9.42 -9.84
CA ASP A 66 18.71 8.05 -9.32
C ASP A 66 17.44 7.20 -9.49
N GLY A 67 16.39 7.73 -10.13
CA GLY A 67 15.12 7.04 -10.33
C GLY A 67 13.89 7.86 -9.97
N TRP A 68 12.75 7.19 -9.85
CA TRP A 68 11.48 7.80 -9.43
C TRP A 68 11.54 8.19 -7.95
N ILE A 69 11.23 9.45 -7.67
CA ILE A 69 11.18 9.97 -6.30
C ILE A 69 9.77 9.71 -5.73
N PRO A 70 9.65 8.99 -4.60
CA PRO A 70 8.38 8.82 -3.91
C PRO A 70 7.76 10.15 -3.48
N VAL A 71 6.43 10.18 -3.43
CA VAL A 71 5.68 11.29 -2.84
C VAL A 71 5.78 11.15 -1.33
N TYR A 72 6.41 12.13 -0.66
CA TYR A 72 6.57 12.11 0.80
C TYR A 72 5.39 12.77 1.50
N MET A 73 4.89 12.10 2.53
CA MET A 73 3.76 12.56 3.35
C MET A 73 4.17 13.58 4.42
N ASP A 74 5.47 13.75 4.69
CA ASP A 74 5.97 14.61 5.76
C ASP A 74 7.30 15.26 5.38
N LYS A 75 7.63 16.37 6.05
CA LYS A 75 8.84 17.15 5.79
C LYS A 75 10.10 16.38 6.15
N GLU A 76 10.00 15.50 7.14
CA GLU A 76 11.07 14.63 7.61
C GLU A 76 11.30 13.42 6.68
N GLN A 77 10.50 13.30 5.61
CA GLN A 77 10.58 12.24 4.60
C GLN A 77 10.56 10.82 5.20
N ARG A 78 9.77 10.61 6.26
CA ARG A 78 9.67 9.33 6.95
C ARG A 78 8.69 8.37 6.30
N LEU A 79 7.68 8.87 5.59
CA LEU A 79 6.78 8.05 4.79
C LEU A 79 6.79 8.48 3.33
N GLY A 80 7.43 7.66 2.50
CA GLY A 80 7.40 7.77 1.05
C GLY A 80 6.30 6.89 0.46
N VAL A 81 5.56 7.42 -0.51
CA VAL A 81 4.47 6.72 -1.19
C VAL A 81 4.75 6.68 -2.68
N MET A 82 4.60 5.51 -3.28
CA MET A 82 4.67 5.32 -4.72
C MET A 82 3.45 4.51 -5.16
N SER A 83 2.76 4.97 -6.18
CA SER A 83 1.58 4.29 -6.74
C SER A 83 1.56 4.45 -8.24
N ILE A 84 1.05 3.45 -8.96
CA ILE A 84 0.79 3.62 -10.39
C ILE A 84 -0.20 4.75 -10.66
N ALA A 85 -1.08 5.11 -9.71
CA ALA A 85 -2.07 6.16 -9.94
C ALA A 85 -1.42 7.51 -10.23
N PHE A 86 -0.19 7.76 -9.74
CA PHE A 86 0.58 8.98 -10.02
C PHE A 86 1.06 9.08 -11.47
N LEU A 87 0.98 7.98 -12.24
CA LEU A 87 1.34 7.94 -13.66
C LEU A 87 0.11 7.98 -14.58
N LEU A 88 -1.10 7.97 -14.02
CA LEU A 88 -2.36 8.00 -14.76
C LEU A 88 -2.92 9.44 -14.78
N ASN A 89 -3.47 9.87 -15.91
CA ASN A 89 -4.05 11.22 -16.04
C ASN A 89 -5.39 11.35 -15.32
N SER A 90 -6.13 10.24 -15.17
CA SER A 90 -7.40 10.18 -14.46
C SER A 90 -7.61 8.80 -13.83
N ARG A 91 -8.29 8.76 -12.68
CA ARG A 91 -8.71 7.52 -12.00
C ARG A 91 -9.65 6.66 -12.85
N ASN A 92 -10.37 7.29 -13.78
CA ASN A 92 -11.26 6.63 -14.73
C ASN A 92 -10.57 6.23 -16.03
N ASP A 93 -9.29 6.57 -16.21
CA ASP A 93 -8.47 5.96 -17.24
C ASP A 93 -8.18 4.53 -16.79
N ALA A 94 -9.19 3.68 -16.92
CA ALA A 94 -9.07 2.23 -16.81
C ALA A 94 -8.18 1.78 -17.97
N VAL A 95 -6.87 2.01 -17.84
CA VAL A 95 -5.90 1.53 -18.80
C VAL A 95 -5.91 0.02 -18.63
N VAL A 96 -6.41 -0.69 -19.64
CA VAL A 96 -6.34 -2.15 -19.66
C VAL A 96 -4.88 -2.53 -19.94
N TRP A 97 -4.07 -2.62 -18.89
CA TRP A 97 -2.68 -3.07 -18.98
C TRP A 97 -2.66 -4.57 -19.27
N ARG A 98 -2.29 -4.95 -20.50
CA ARG A 98 -2.07 -6.36 -20.86
C ARG A 98 -0.91 -6.93 -20.04
N GLY A 99 -0.98 -8.23 -19.71
CA GLY A 99 -0.09 -8.94 -18.77
C GLY A 99 1.42 -8.59 -18.85
N PRO A 100 2.04 -8.57 -20.05
CA PRO A 100 3.46 -8.20 -20.19
C PRO A 100 3.77 -6.76 -19.77
N LYS A 101 2.90 -5.80 -20.13
CA LYS A 101 3.06 -4.38 -19.79
C LYS A 101 2.90 -4.15 -18.28
N LYS A 102 1.93 -4.83 -17.66
CA LYS A 102 1.72 -4.86 -16.20
C LYS A 102 2.98 -5.36 -15.48
N THR A 103 3.49 -6.52 -15.91
CA THR A 103 4.66 -7.14 -15.29
C THR A 103 5.91 -6.27 -15.41
N SER A 104 6.14 -5.68 -16.59
CA SER A 104 7.26 -4.76 -16.81
C SER A 104 7.17 -3.53 -15.92
N MET A 105 5.97 -2.95 -15.76
CA MET A 105 5.77 -1.77 -14.92
C MET A 105 6.01 -2.08 -13.45
N ILE A 106 5.49 -3.21 -12.94
CA ILE A 106 5.75 -3.65 -11.56
C ILE A 106 7.25 -3.83 -11.34
N LYS A 107 7.94 -4.49 -12.28
CA LYS A 107 9.40 -4.65 -12.21
C LYS A 107 10.11 -3.29 -12.16
N GLN A 108 9.67 -2.35 -13.00
CA GLN A 108 10.18 -0.99 -13.00
C GLN A 108 9.99 -0.30 -11.64
N PHE A 109 8.82 -0.43 -11.01
CA PHE A 109 8.61 0.13 -9.66
C PHE A 109 9.52 -0.49 -8.59
N LEU A 110 9.83 -1.79 -8.69
CA LEU A 110 10.72 -2.46 -7.76
C LEU A 110 12.20 -2.09 -7.97
N GLU A 111 12.57 -1.77 -9.20
CA GLU A 111 13.96 -1.49 -9.60
C GLU A 111 14.32 -0.01 -9.61
N ASP A 112 13.40 0.87 -10.05
CA ASP A 112 13.68 2.27 -10.40
C ASP A 112 13.12 3.28 -9.38
N VAL A 113 12.45 2.86 -8.31
CA VAL A 113 11.97 3.81 -7.27
C VAL A 113 13.04 4.06 -6.21
N TYR A 114 13.54 5.28 -6.14
CA TYR A 114 14.62 5.69 -5.24
C TYR A 114 14.13 5.91 -3.81
N TRP A 115 14.07 4.81 -3.06
CA TRP A 115 13.59 4.76 -1.67
C TRP A 115 14.57 5.29 -0.61
N GLN A 116 15.85 5.49 -0.97
CA GLN A 116 16.93 5.70 0.00
C GLN A 116 16.98 4.57 1.04
N GLU A 117 17.38 4.88 2.28
CA GLU A 117 17.37 3.93 3.40
C GLU A 117 15.98 3.84 4.05
N LEU A 118 15.41 2.64 4.05
CA LEU A 118 14.14 2.33 4.71
C LEU A 118 14.31 1.25 5.78
N ASP A 119 13.58 1.39 6.88
CA ASP A 119 13.41 0.30 7.83
C ASP A 119 12.40 -0.72 7.31
N PHE A 120 11.32 -0.24 6.66
CA PHE A 120 10.26 -1.08 6.12
C PHE A 120 9.80 -0.60 4.73
N LEU A 121 9.63 -1.52 3.80
CA LEU A 121 8.88 -1.31 2.56
C LEU A 121 7.64 -2.19 2.57
N ILE A 122 6.47 -1.59 2.51
CA ILE A 122 5.18 -2.28 2.40
C ILE A 122 4.75 -2.24 0.95
N ILE A 123 4.43 -3.40 0.38
CA ILE A 123 3.99 -3.52 -1.02
C ILE A 123 2.55 -3.99 -1.04
N ASP A 124 1.65 -3.12 -1.49
CA ASP A 124 0.24 -3.41 -1.72
C ASP A 124 0.07 -4.07 -3.10
N THR A 125 -0.11 -5.39 -3.12
CA THR A 125 -0.11 -6.17 -4.37
C THR A 125 -1.50 -6.18 -5.02
N PRO A 126 -1.65 -6.37 -6.34
CA PRO A 126 -2.96 -6.67 -6.93
C PRO A 126 -3.57 -7.96 -6.33
N PRO A 127 -4.91 -8.15 -6.43
CA PRO A 127 -5.55 -9.41 -6.04
C PRO A 127 -5.02 -10.54 -6.92
N VAL A 128 -4.46 -11.58 -6.29
CA VAL A 128 -3.72 -12.68 -6.94
C VAL A 128 -2.49 -12.19 -7.73
N MET A 129 -1.30 -12.50 -7.19
CA MET A 129 -0.02 -12.20 -7.84
C MET A 129 0.76 -13.50 -8.06
N GLU A 130 0.94 -13.88 -9.32
CA GLU A 130 1.61 -15.14 -9.69
C GLU A 130 3.15 -15.06 -9.61
N ASN A 131 3.73 -13.85 -9.54
CA ASN A 131 5.18 -13.60 -9.68
C ASN A 131 5.85 -13.03 -8.41
N LEU A 132 5.47 -13.52 -7.23
CA LEU A 132 6.05 -13.09 -5.93
C LEU A 132 7.55 -13.40 -5.77
N ARG A 133 8.12 -14.26 -6.64
CA ARG A 133 9.52 -14.70 -6.57
C ARG A 133 10.54 -13.57 -6.83
N GLN A 134 10.10 -12.43 -7.34
CA GLN A 134 10.99 -11.32 -7.71
C GLN A 134 11.40 -10.44 -6.52
N VAL A 135 10.80 -10.62 -5.34
CA VAL A 135 11.14 -9.85 -4.14
C VAL A 135 11.93 -10.73 -3.16
N PRO A 136 13.27 -10.67 -3.16
CA PRO A 136 14.09 -11.47 -2.26
C PRO A 136 13.87 -11.07 -0.80
N GLN A 137 13.88 -12.03 0.12
CA GLN A 137 13.85 -11.82 1.58
C GLN A 137 12.63 -11.01 2.09
N CYS A 138 11.44 -11.27 1.54
CA CYS A 138 10.20 -10.65 2.00
C CYS A 138 9.43 -11.50 3.03
N SER A 139 8.71 -10.82 3.91
CA SER A 139 7.61 -11.40 4.70
C SER A 139 6.28 -11.07 4.03
N ALA A 140 5.22 -11.84 4.30
CA ALA A 140 3.91 -11.59 3.72
C ALA A 140 2.80 -11.53 4.78
N ILE A 141 1.82 -10.66 4.56
CA ILE A 141 0.57 -10.54 5.29
C ILE A 141 -0.56 -10.86 4.32
N LEU A 142 -1.37 -11.87 4.63
CA LEU A 142 -2.56 -12.21 3.86
C LEU A 142 -3.78 -11.51 4.48
N VAL A 143 -4.43 -10.65 3.70
CA VAL A 143 -5.67 -9.98 4.08
C VAL A 143 -6.85 -10.75 3.50
N THR A 144 -7.80 -11.09 4.36
CA THR A 144 -9.04 -11.76 3.99
C THR A 144 -10.20 -11.21 4.80
N THR A 145 -11.43 -11.46 4.32
CA THR A 145 -12.64 -11.23 5.09
C THR A 145 -13.19 -12.57 5.55
N PRO A 146 -13.75 -12.67 6.77
CA PRO A 146 -14.37 -13.90 7.24
C PRO A 146 -15.65 -14.17 6.43
N GLN A 147 -15.50 -14.95 5.36
CA GLN A 147 -16.58 -15.74 4.77
C GLN A 147 -16.27 -17.19 5.15
N GLU A 148 -17.27 -17.96 5.59
CA GLU A 148 -17.12 -19.26 6.31
C GLU A 148 -16.12 -20.24 5.69
N VAL A 149 -15.91 -20.20 4.37
CA VAL A 149 -15.02 -21.12 3.64
C VAL A 149 -13.52 -20.73 3.67
N ALA A 150 -13.18 -19.49 4.06
CA ALA A 150 -11.81 -18.96 3.93
C ALA A 150 -10.93 -19.14 5.18
N ILE A 151 -11.47 -19.67 6.28
CA ILE A 151 -10.82 -19.62 7.61
C ILE A 151 -10.27 -20.99 8.03
N GLU A 152 -10.65 -22.08 7.36
CA GLU A 152 -10.41 -23.44 7.89
C GLU A 152 -8.92 -23.84 8.00
N ASP A 153 -8.00 -23.22 7.24
CA ASP A 153 -6.59 -23.65 7.17
C ASP A 153 -5.54 -22.56 7.50
N ILE A 154 -5.94 -21.40 8.04
CA ILE A 154 -5.01 -20.28 8.28
C ILE A 154 -4.74 -20.09 9.77
N ALA A 155 -3.48 -20.28 10.18
CA ALA A 155 -3.05 -20.00 11.54
C ALA A 155 -3.20 -18.50 11.88
N PHE A 156 -3.88 -18.19 12.98
CA PHE A 156 -3.97 -16.82 13.49
C PHE A 156 -2.60 -16.35 14.01
N LEU A 157 -2.01 -15.36 13.34
CA LEU A 157 -0.66 -14.87 13.67
C LEU A 157 -0.65 -13.65 14.61
N GLY A 158 -1.79 -12.98 14.79
CA GLY A 158 -1.91 -11.81 15.65
C GLY A 158 -2.95 -10.81 15.15
N SER A 159 -3.15 -9.73 15.92
CA SER A 159 -4.02 -8.62 15.56
C SER A 159 -3.19 -7.37 15.22
N LEU A 160 -3.57 -6.68 14.15
CA LEU A 160 -3.16 -5.29 13.96
C LEU A 160 -4.10 -4.42 14.81
N PRO A 161 -3.61 -3.33 15.44
CA PRO A 161 -4.45 -2.37 16.15
C PRO A 161 -5.22 -1.52 15.12
N ILE A 162 -6.16 -2.16 14.44
CA ILE A 162 -7.12 -1.51 13.56
C ILE A 162 -8.30 -1.16 14.45
N ASP A 163 -8.71 0.10 14.46
CA ASP A 163 -9.98 0.48 15.08
C ASP A 163 -11.08 -0.38 14.44
N PRO A 164 -11.75 -1.28 15.19
CA PRO A 164 -12.66 -2.27 14.61
C PRO A 164 -13.83 -1.62 13.85
N ARG A 165 -14.13 -0.35 14.13
CA ARG A 165 -15.12 0.45 13.40
C ARG A 165 -14.67 0.73 11.96
N VAL A 166 -13.36 0.85 11.70
CA VAL A 166 -12.79 0.99 10.35
C VAL A 166 -13.09 -0.25 9.50
N GLY A 167 -13.03 -1.45 10.12
CA GLY A 167 -13.38 -2.70 9.46
C GLY A 167 -14.82 -2.74 8.96
N GLN A 168 -15.75 -2.07 9.65
CA GLN A 168 -17.16 -2.01 9.25
C GLN A 168 -17.39 -1.16 7.99
N LEU A 169 -16.49 -0.21 7.71
CA LEU A 169 -16.57 0.64 6.52
C LEU A 169 -15.91 0.00 5.28
N VAL A 170 -15.17 -1.10 5.46
CA VAL A 170 -14.51 -1.82 4.36
C VAL A 170 -15.56 -2.32 3.36
N GLY A 171 -15.36 -1.98 2.09
CA GLY A 171 -16.26 -2.38 1.00
C GLY A 171 -17.50 -1.51 0.83
N GLN A 172 -17.72 -0.51 1.70
CA GLN A 172 -18.88 0.40 1.59
C GLN A 172 -18.57 1.69 0.81
N GLY A 173 -17.31 1.93 0.45
CA GLY A 173 -16.90 3.16 -0.24
C GLY A 173 -16.94 4.41 0.65
N LEU A 174 -17.09 4.23 1.97
CA LEU A 174 -17.18 5.32 2.94
C LEU A 174 -15.79 5.74 3.44
N ALA A 175 -15.59 7.05 3.62
CA ALA A 175 -14.32 7.61 4.05
C ALA A 175 -14.20 7.58 5.58
N VAL A 176 -13.21 6.83 6.09
CA VAL A 176 -12.94 6.71 7.53
C VAL A 176 -12.78 8.07 8.22
N VAL A 177 -12.11 9.01 7.56
CA VAL A 177 -11.88 10.38 8.07
C VAL A 177 -13.15 11.20 8.24
N LYS A 178 -14.22 10.87 7.50
CA LYS A 178 -15.54 11.53 7.59
C LYS A 178 -16.45 10.81 8.57
N GLU A 179 -16.52 9.49 8.47
CA GLU A 179 -17.47 8.68 9.25
C GLU A 179 -16.99 8.44 10.69
N LEU A 180 -15.68 8.41 10.91
CA LEU A 180 -15.06 8.11 12.22
C LEU A 180 -13.98 9.15 12.55
N PRO A 181 -14.33 10.43 12.71
CA PRO A 181 -13.37 11.52 12.90
C PRO A 181 -12.54 11.37 14.19
N ASP A 182 -13.06 10.64 15.18
CA ASP A 182 -12.42 10.36 16.46
C ASP A 182 -11.51 9.12 16.46
N SER A 183 -11.53 8.31 15.39
CA SER A 183 -10.71 7.10 15.30
C SER A 183 -9.22 7.43 15.29
N ASN A 184 -8.38 6.50 15.76
CA ASN A 184 -6.92 6.68 15.67
C ASN A 184 -6.50 6.93 14.22
N THR A 185 -6.99 6.15 13.26
CA THR A 185 -6.76 6.37 11.83
C THR A 185 -7.04 7.80 11.39
N SER A 186 -8.18 8.38 11.77
CA SER A 186 -8.54 9.75 11.41
C SER A 186 -7.68 10.80 12.11
N LYS A 187 -7.30 10.56 13.36
CA LYS A 187 -6.38 11.43 14.11
C LYS A 187 -4.98 11.43 13.49
N VAL A 188 -4.44 10.25 13.17
CA VAL A 188 -3.15 10.13 12.46
C VAL A 188 -3.24 10.88 11.16
N PHE A 189 -4.25 10.60 10.34
CA PHE A 189 -4.44 11.23 9.04
C PHE A 189 -4.52 12.77 9.15
N ASN A 190 -5.27 13.31 10.11
CA ASN A 190 -5.42 14.76 10.30
C ASN A 190 -4.20 15.42 10.97
N SER A 191 -3.26 14.63 11.51
CA SER A 191 -2.04 15.13 12.17
C SER A 191 -0.84 15.24 11.22
N VAL A 192 -0.99 14.74 9.99
CA VAL A 192 -0.01 14.82 8.90
C VAL A 192 -0.41 15.96 7.97
#